data_AF-A0A841CK66-F1
#
_entry.id   AF-A0A841CK66-F1
#
_cell.length_a   1.000
_cell.length_b   1.000
_cell.length_c   1.000
_cell.angle_alpha   90.00
_cell.angle_beta   90.00
_cell.angle_gamma   90.00
#
_symmetry.space_group_name_H-M   'P 1'
#
loop_
_entity.id
_entity.type
_entity.pdbx_description
1 polymer ?
#
loop_
_entity_poly.entity_id
_entity_poly.type
_entity_poly.pdbx_seq_one_letter_code
_entity_poly.pdbx_strand_id
1 'polypeptide(L)'
;MSESSQEDPTQEDPTARGPAGDANRLGRRRFFAITGGLVAVASVGLAAPPVASAAPSTNPPAQPDALARYAVEGSNASVTLLSGPSAVVLLHVARRFHYEIGTLGADDVAGYAEVPAGSPFEADYRSGTAIAIRPAMYPAGATGGLFPHEVAIVRDVLVECEGVVRWGGDFRKTPKEGHFRIDVKPGDAALDRVARKVGGWADAPGRVAPADPFVPGRRQAAERLAERQKATG
;
A
#
# COMPACT_ATOMS: atom_id res chain seq x y z
N MET A 1 35.73 39.91 -37.41
CA MET A 1 36.39 41.23 -37.29
C MET A 1 35.55 42.07 -36.34
N SER A 2 35.90 42.31 -35.09
CA SER A 2 37.10 41.98 -34.32
C SER A 2 36.71 42.00 -32.84
N GLU A 3 37.11 40.97 -32.12
CA GLU A 3 37.20 40.93 -30.66
C GLU A 3 38.43 41.74 -30.20
N SER A 4 38.32 42.41 -29.05
CA SER A 4 39.43 42.97 -28.28
C SER A 4 39.03 42.73 -26.82
N SER A 5 39.44 41.64 -26.14
CA SER A 5 40.77 41.32 -25.63
C SER A 5 41.43 42.52 -24.93
N GLN A 6 41.39 42.48 -23.59
CA GLN A 6 42.36 43.15 -22.74
C GLN A 6 42.56 42.28 -21.48
N GLU A 7 43.66 41.55 -21.47
CA GLU A 7 44.27 40.91 -20.30
C GLU A 7 45.10 41.95 -19.52
N ASP A 8 45.23 41.78 -18.20
CA ASP A 8 46.42 42.21 -17.45
C ASP A 8 46.68 41.22 -16.26
N PRO A 9 47.94 40.90 -15.91
CA PRO A 9 48.32 39.66 -15.24
C PRO A 9 48.90 39.84 -13.81
N THR A 10 49.33 38.71 -13.22
CA THR A 10 50.25 38.53 -12.07
C THR A 10 49.68 38.92 -10.68
N GLN A 11 49.83 38.13 -9.61
CA GLN A 11 51.09 37.56 -9.13
C GLN A 11 50.86 36.45 -8.08
N GLU A 12 51.56 35.33 -8.25
CA GLU A 12 51.79 34.29 -7.23
C GLU A 12 52.90 34.73 -6.24
N ASP A 13 52.86 34.26 -4.98
CA ASP A 13 53.79 33.24 -4.45
C ASP A 13 53.50 32.97 -2.95
N PRO A 14 53.63 31.71 -2.46
CA PRO A 14 53.38 31.29 -1.09
C PRO A 14 54.68 31.24 -0.26
N THR A 15 54.59 31.22 1.07
CA THR A 15 55.58 30.53 1.94
C THR A 15 55.25 30.67 3.41
N ALA A 16 55.43 29.55 4.14
CA ALA A 16 55.87 29.39 5.53
C ALA A 16 55.04 28.27 6.19
N ARG A 17 55.39 26.98 6.07
CA ARG A 17 56.57 26.25 6.56
C ARG A 17 56.60 26.09 8.10
N GLY A 18 56.15 24.91 8.54
CA GLY A 18 56.81 24.06 9.55
C GLY A 18 56.20 24.01 10.95
N PRO A 19 56.58 23.03 11.81
CA PRO A 19 57.41 21.85 11.56
C PRO A 19 56.80 20.51 12.06
N ALA A 20 57.44 19.41 11.64
CA ALA A 20 57.32 18.09 12.22
C ALA A 20 58.02 18.02 13.59
N GLY A 21 57.51 17.18 14.50
CA GLY A 21 58.13 16.89 15.78
C GLY A 21 57.61 15.59 16.38
N ASP A 22 58.43 14.54 16.26
CA ASP A 22 58.34 13.29 17.01
C ASP A 22 58.47 13.54 18.52
N ALA A 23 57.63 12.88 19.33
CA ALA A 23 57.93 12.67 20.76
C ALA A 23 57.13 11.50 21.36
N ASN A 24 57.73 10.32 21.31
CA ASN A 24 57.45 9.20 22.20
C ASN A 24 57.78 9.58 23.65
N ARG A 25 56.81 9.63 24.58
CA ARG A 25 57.03 9.51 26.04
C ARG A 25 55.81 8.91 26.77
N LEU A 26 55.93 7.61 27.02
CA LEU A 26 55.69 6.89 28.28
C LEU A 26 54.81 7.53 29.38
N GLY A 27 53.79 6.77 29.78
CA GLY A 27 53.18 6.79 31.12
C GLY A 27 51.66 6.60 31.04
N ARG A 28 51.00 5.75 31.80
CA ARG A 28 51.38 4.92 32.95
C ARG A 28 50.21 3.95 33.14
N ARG A 29 50.51 2.66 33.30
CA ARG A 29 49.53 1.61 33.59
C ARG A 29 48.71 2.00 34.82
N ARG A 30 47.38 1.92 34.72
CA ARG A 30 46.50 1.71 35.87
C ARG A 30 45.44 0.67 35.52
N PHE A 31 45.69 -0.52 36.07
CA PHE A 31 44.73 -1.56 36.31
C PHE A 31 43.59 -0.99 37.17
N PHE A 32 42.34 -1.20 36.74
CA PHE A 32 41.23 -1.37 37.65
C PHE A 32 40.50 -2.65 37.27
N ALA A 33 40.80 -3.69 38.03
CA ALA A 33 39.90 -4.80 38.22
C ALA A 33 38.66 -4.26 38.93
N ILE A 34 37.50 -4.34 38.29
CA ILE A 34 36.21 -4.24 38.97
C ILE A 34 35.64 -5.65 39.01
N THR A 35 35.79 -6.23 40.20
CA THR A 35 35.00 -7.31 40.76
C THR A 35 33.51 -7.02 40.68
N GLY A 36 32.73 -8.03 40.27
CA GLY A 36 31.41 -8.30 40.85
C GLY A 36 30.21 -7.64 40.17
N GLY A 37 29.28 -8.48 39.71
CA GLY A 37 27.92 -8.07 39.36
C GLY A 37 27.38 -8.78 38.14
N LEU A 38 27.10 -10.08 38.25
CA LEU A 38 26.31 -10.80 37.26
C LEU A 38 24.86 -10.34 37.41
N VAL A 39 24.47 -9.29 36.67
CA VAL A 39 23.07 -8.86 36.59
C VAL A 39 22.38 -9.80 35.60
N ALA A 40 21.71 -10.82 36.13
CA ALA A 40 20.76 -11.61 35.37
C ALA A 40 19.55 -10.72 35.04
N VAL A 41 19.53 -10.17 33.83
CA VAL A 41 18.35 -9.50 33.30
C VAL A 41 17.34 -10.59 32.96
N ALA A 42 16.35 -10.79 33.84
CA ALA A 42 15.18 -11.59 33.54
C ALA A 42 14.38 -10.85 32.46
N SER A 43 14.63 -11.18 31.20
CA SER A 43 13.75 -10.80 30.10
C SER A 43 12.42 -11.50 30.31
N VAL A 44 11.47 -10.78 30.89
CA VAL A 44 10.05 -11.14 30.85
C VAL A 44 9.66 -11.12 29.37
N GLY A 45 9.72 -12.28 28.73
CA GLY A 45 9.22 -12.46 27.39
C GLY A 45 7.74 -12.18 27.40
N LEU A 46 7.33 -10.99 26.96
CA LEU A 46 5.98 -10.81 26.46
C LEU A 46 5.87 -11.64 25.18
N ALA A 47 5.45 -12.89 25.34
CA ALA A 47 4.96 -13.68 24.24
C ALA A 47 3.79 -12.90 23.63
N ALA A 48 4.01 -12.32 22.45
CA ALA A 48 2.92 -11.81 21.64
C ALA A 48 1.91 -12.94 21.47
N PRO A 49 0.61 -12.72 21.74
CA PRO A 49 -0.38 -13.77 21.54
C PRO A 49 -0.31 -14.24 20.08
N PRO A 50 -0.52 -15.53 19.81
CA PRO A 50 -0.58 -16.01 18.44
C PRO A 50 -1.68 -15.22 17.74
N VAL A 51 -1.29 -14.42 16.74
CA VAL A 51 -2.26 -13.81 15.83
C VAL A 51 -2.90 -14.99 15.13
N ALA A 52 -4.11 -15.35 15.55
CA ALA A 52 -4.89 -16.37 14.88
C ALA A 52 -4.96 -15.95 13.41
N SER A 53 -4.32 -16.73 12.55
CA SER A 53 -4.41 -16.54 11.11
C SER A 53 -5.86 -16.72 10.76
N ALA A 54 -6.60 -15.63 10.61
CA ALA A 54 -7.97 -15.67 10.18
C ALA A 54 -7.98 -16.43 8.85
N ALA A 55 -8.73 -17.53 8.79
CA ALA A 55 -9.03 -18.18 7.52
C ALA A 55 -9.55 -17.10 6.55
N PRO A 56 -9.22 -17.17 5.25
CA PRO A 56 -9.69 -16.19 4.29
C PRO A 56 -11.20 -16.02 4.44
N SER A 57 -11.67 -14.78 4.57
CA SER A 57 -13.10 -14.50 4.61
C SER A 57 -13.70 -14.94 3.27
N THR A 58 -14.35 -16.10 3.24
CA THR A 58 -15.13 -16.52 2.08
C THR A 58 -16.55 -16.03 2.29
N ASN A 59 -16.93 -14.98 1.58
CA ASN A 59 -18.30 -14.46 1.60
C ASN A 59 -19.23 -15.45 0.87
N PRO A 60 -20.45 -15.67 1.36
CA PRO A 60 -21.41 -16.52 0.64
C PRO A 60 -21.78 -15.88 -0.72
N PRO A 61 -22.22 -16.69 -1.71
CA PRO A 61 -22.76 -16.15 -2.95
C PRO A 61 -23.88 -15.14 -2.70
N ALA A 62 -23.89 -14.06 -3.48
CA ALA A 62 -24.90 -13.03 -3.37
C ALA A 62 -26.24 -13.55 -3.90
N GLN A 63 -27.33 -13.12 -3.25
CA GLN A 63 -28.67 -13.27 -3.82
C GLN A 63 -28.89 -12.20 -4.90
N PRO A 64 -29.59 -12.50 -5.99
CA PRO A 64 -29.79 -11.55 -7.09
C PRO A 64 -30.43 -10.22 -6.67
N ASP A 65 -31.32 -10.22 -5.68
CA ASP A 65 -32.01 -9.05 -5.14
C ASP A 65 -31.12 -8.15 -4.27
N ALA A 66 -29.99 -8.66 -3.78
CA ALA A 66 -29.00 -7.90 -3.02
C ALA A 66 -27.98 -7.18 -3.93
N LEU A 67 -27.98 -7.44 -5.23
CA LEU A 67 -27.04 -6.87 -6.19
C LEU A 67 -27.59 -5.59 -6.83
N ALA A 68 -26.71 -4.62 -7.05
CA ALA A 68 -27.03 -3.41 -7.79
C ALA A 68 -25.88 -3.01 -8.72
N ARG A 69 -26.22 -2.29 -9.80
CA ARG A 69 -25.24 -1.72 -10.72
C ARG A 69 -24.89 -0.30 -10.28
N TYR A 70 -23.59 -0.03 -10.18
CA TYR A 70 -23.06 1.26 -9.74
C TYR A 70 -22.16 1.87 -10.82
N ALA A 71 -22.24 3.18 -10.99
CA ALA A 71 -21.26 3.92 -11.79
C ALA A 71 -19.99 4.16 -10.96
N VAL A 72 -18.82 4.09 -11.59
CA VAL A 72 -17.57 4.53 -10.98
C VAL A 72 -17.44 6.03 -11.24
N GLU A 73 -17.52 6.82 -10.18
CA GLU A 73 -17.48 8.28 -10.22
C GLU A 73 -16.28 8.80 -11.04
N GLY A 74 -16.54 9.79 -11.90
CA GLY A 74 -15.52 10.40 -12.77
C GLY A 74 -15.21 9.62 -14.05
N SER A 75 -15.79 8.44 -14.23
CA SER A 75 -15.46 7.53 -15.34
C SER A 75 -16.69 7.10 -16.13
N ASN A 76 -16.45 6.38 -17.24
CA ASN A 76 -17.50 5.71 -18.00
C ASN A 76 -17.76 4.28 -17.52
N ALA A 77 -17.01 3.79 -16.52
CA ALA A 77 -17.12 2.43 -16.02
C ALA A 77 -18.35 2.26 -15.12
N SER A 78 -18.95 1.07 -15.16
CA SER A 78 -19.97 0.66 -14.21
C SER A 78 -19.79 -0.80 -13.83
N VAL A 79 -20.20 -1.16 -12.61
CA VAL A 79 -19.96 -2.48 -12.04
C VAL A 79 -21.14 -2.95 -11.20
N THR A 80 -21.48 -4.23 -11.29
CA THR A 80 -22.49 -4.86 -10.44
C THR A 80 -21.82 -5.38 -9.17
N LEU A 81 -22.34 -4.99 -7.99
CA LEU A 81 -21.78 -5.34 -6.69
C LEU A 81 -22.88 -5.69 -5.69
N LEU A 82 -22.50 -6.37 -4.61
CA LEU A 82 -23.33 -6.51 -3.43
C LEU A 82 -23.60 -5.13 -2.83
N SER A 83 -24.88 -4.81 -2.69
CA SER A 83 -25.32 -3.51 -2.18
C SER A 83 -24.82 -3.25 -0.75
N GLY A 84 -24.61 -1.98 -0.43
CA GLY A 84 -24.23 -1.54 0.91
C GLY A 84 -22.73 -1.27 1.06
N PRO A 85 -22.16 -1.48 2.27
CA PRO A 85 -20.79 -1.08 2.62
C PRO A 85 -19.71 -1.60 1.65
N SER A 86 -19.85 -2.85 1.18
CA SER A 86 -18.93 -3.45 0.20
C SER A 86 -18.85 -2.63 -1.09
N ALA A 87 -20.01 -2.25 -1.66
CA ALA A 87 -20.07 -1.44 -2.87
C ALA A 87 -19.39 -0.08 -2.67
N VAL A 88 -19.67 0.61 -1.54
CA VAL A 88 -19.07 1.92 -1.24
C VAL A 88 -17.54 1.85 -1.20
N VAL A 89 -16.99 0.86 -0.52
CA VAL A 89 -15.53 0.72 -0.38
C VAL A 89 -14.87 0.32 -1.71
N LEU A 90 -15.46 -0.62 -2.47
CA LEU A 90 -14.90 -1.05 -3.75
C LEU A 90 -15.00 0.05 -4.82
N LEU A 91 -16.07 0.84 -4.83
CA LEU A 91 -16.19 2.01 -5.71
C LEU A 91 -15.15 3.09 -5.37
N HIS A 92 -14.84 3.29 -4.08
CA HIS A 92 -13.74 4.17 -3.68
C HIS A 92 -12.39 3.69 -4.25
N VAL A 93 -12.11 2.39 -4.20
CA VAL A 93 -10.90 1.81 -4.81
C VAL A 93 -10.86 2.08 -6.32
N ALA A 94 -11.94 1.79 -7.03
CA ALA A 94 -12.03 2.02 -8.48
C ALA A 94 -11.86 3.51 -8.84
N ARG A 95 -12.45 4.41 -8.05
CA ARG A 95 -12.34 5.86 -8.22
C ARG A 95 -10.90 6.34 -8.01
N ARG A 96 -10.22 5.91 -6.93
CA ARG A 96 -8.80 6.25 -6.69
C ARG A 96 -7.92 5.74 -7.82
N PHE A 97 -8.14 4.51 -8.30
CA PHE A 97 -7.43 3.96 -9.45
C PHE A 97 -7.63 4.83 -10.70
N HIS A 98 -8.87 5.22 -10.98
CA HIS A 98 -9.23 6.05 -12.13
C HIS A 98 -8.45 7.37 -12.16
N TYR A 99 -8.39 8.07 -11.03
CA TYR A 99 -7.79 9.40 -10.96
C TYR A 99 -6.27 9.40 -10.83
N GLU A 100 -5.68 8.37 -10.22
CA GLU A 100 -4.26 8.41 -9.84
C GLU A 100 -3.38 7.41 -10.60
N ILE A 101 -3.97 6.37 -11.20
CA ILE A 101 -3.23 5.34 -11.94
C ILE A 101 -3.59 5.38 -13.42
N GLY A 102 -4.87 5.29 -13.75
CA GLY A 102 -5.29 5.36 -15.15
C GLY A 102 -6.79 5.39 -15.35
N THR A 103 -7.21 6.18 -16.32
CA THR A 103 -8.63 6.40 -16.66
C THR A 103 -9.33 5.09 -17.03
N LEU A 104 -10.54 4.90 -16.53
CA LEU A 104 -11.36 3.71 -16.70
C LEU A 104 -12.45 3.95 -17.76
N GLY A 105 -12.46 3.11 -18.79
CA GLY A 105 -13.52 3.01 -19.80
C GLY A 105 -14.69 2.12 -19.35
N ALA A 106 -15.71 2.02 -20.22
CA ALA A 106 -16.96 1.32 -19.90
C ALA A 106 -16.77 -0.14 -19.46
N ASP A 107 -15.80 -0.85 -20.06
CA ASP A 107 -15.55 -2.27 -19.84
C ASP A 107 -14.31 -2.55 -18.97
N ASP A 108 -13.72 -1.51 -18.36
CA ASP A 108 -12.49 -1.63 -17.59
C ASP A 108 -12.71 -2.12 -16.15
N VAL A 109 -13.95 -2.33 -15.71
CA VAL A 109 -14.25 -2.82 -14.35
C VAL A 109 -15.24 -3.98 -14.39
N ALA A 110 -14.80 -5.15 -13.92
CA ALA A 110 -15.66 -6.30 -13.69
C ALA A 110 -15.95 -6.45 -12.19
N GLY A 111 -17.13 -6.97 -11.84
CA GLY A 111 -17.58 -7.19 -10.47
C GLY A 111 -18.27 -8.54 -10.33
N TYR A 112 -19.49 -8.56 -9.80
CA TYR A 112 -20.30 -9.77 -9.73
C TYR A 112 -20.39 -10.49 -11.07
N ALA A 113 -20.13 -11.79 -11.06
CA ALA A 113 -20.27 -12.66 -12.21
C ALA A 113 -20.48 -14.11 -11.78
N GLU A 114 -21.34 -14.82 -12.51
CA GLU A 114 -21.45 -16.28 -12.44
C GLU A 114 -20.37 -16.92 -13.31
N VAL A 115 -19.14 -16.95 -12.78
CA VAL A 115 -17.99 -17.54 -13.48
C VAL A 115 -18.02 -19.07 -13.39
N PRO A 116 -17.44 -19.81 -14.36
CA PRO A 116 -17.33 -21.26 -14.30
C PRO A 116 -16.62 -21.74 -13.02
N ALA A 117 -17.00 -22.93 -12.55
CA ALA A 117 -16.36 -23.55 -11.39
C ALA A 117 -14.84 -23.75 -11.61
N GLY A 118 -14.04 -23.42 -10.61
CA GLY A 118 -12.58 -23.46 -10.67
C GLY A 118 -11.93 -22.21 -11.28
N SER A 119 -12.72 -21.21 -11.68
CA SER A 119 -12.18 -19.92 -12.13
C SER A 119 -11.43 -19.23 -10.98
N PRO A 120 -10.32 -18.51 -11.25
CA PRO A 120 -9.64 -17.71 -10.23
C PRO A 120 -10.60 -16.74 -9.55
N PHE A 121 -10.61 -16.75 -8.21
CA PHE A 121 -11.43 -15.86 -7.37
C PHE A 121 -12.95 -16.02 -7.55
N GLU A 122 -13.41 -17.20 -7.98
CA GLU A 122 -14.83 -17.51 -8.20
C GLU A 122 -15.74 -17.08 -7.04
N ALA A 123 -15.41 -17.45 -5.80
CA ALA A 123 -16.22 -17.12 -4.64
C ALA A 123 -16.32 -15.59 -4.38
N ASP A 124 -15.24 -14.86 -4.67
CA ASP A 124 -15.18 -13.42 -4.47
C ASP A 124 -16.07 -12.68 -5.50
N TYR A 125 -16.10 -13.13 -6.76
CA TYR A 125 -17.01 -12.57 -7.76
C TYR A 125 -18.46 -12.99 -7.54
N ARG A 126 -18.73 -14.26 -7.21
CA ARG A 126 -20.10 -14.73 -6.93
C ARG A 126 -20.73 -14.11 -5.69
N SER A 127 -19.92 -13.65 -4.73
CA SER A 127 -20.42 -12.90 -3.57
C SER A 127 -20.68 -11.43 -3.86
N GLY A 128 -20.27 -10.91 -5.02
CA GLY A 128 -20.38 -9.48 -5.36
C GLY A 128 -19.52 -8.57 -4.49
N THR A 129 -18.49 -9.13 -3.83
CA THR A 129 -17.61 -8.40 -2.88
C THR A 129 -16.19 -8.21 -3.40
N ALA A 130 -16.01 -8.31 -4.71
CA ALA A 130 -14.74 -8.04 -5.37
C ALA A 130 -14.94 -7.34 -6.72
N ILE A 131 -13.90 -6.62 -7.12
CA ILE A 131 -13.76 -6.05 -8.46
C ILE A 131 -12.47 -6.52 -9.12
N ALA A 132 -12.47 -6.53 -10.45
CA ALA A 132 -11.28 -6.58 -11.27
C ALA A 132 -11.21 -5.35 -12.16
N ILE A 133 -10.19 -4.53 -11.96
CA ILE A 133 -9.86 -3.39 -12.82
C ILE A 133 -9.00 -3.90 -13.97
N ARG A 134 -9.33 -3.48 -15.20
CA ARG A 134 -8.70 -3.83 -16.47
C ARG A 134 -8.30 -5.31 -16.53
N PRO A 135 -9.27 -6.25 -16.43
CA PRO A 135 -8.97 -7.67 -16.25
C PRO A 135 -8.14 -8.29 -17.37
N ALA A 136 -8.19 -7.73 -18.58
CA ALA A 136 -7.35 -8.12 -19.72
C ALA A 136 -5.89 -7.65 -19.60
N MET A 137 -5.66 -6.48 -18.99
CA MET A 137 -4.32 -5.92 -18.75
C MET A 137 -3.65 -6.55 -17.53
N TYR A 138 -4.45 -6.91 -16.51
CA TYR A 138 -3.98 -7.56 -15.28
C TYR A 138 -4.60 -8.96 -15.13
N PRO A 139 -4.24 -9.93 -15.98
CA PRO A 139 -4.77 -11.29 -15.90
C PRO A 139 -4.32 -12.02 -14.63
N ALA A 140 -5.04 -13.08 -14.27
CA ALA A 140 -4.64 -13.94 -13.15
C ALA A 140 -3.33 -14.68 -13.48
N GLY A 141 -2.43 -14.80 -12.51
CA GLY A 141 -1.10 -15.38 -12.67
C GLY A 141 -0.03 -14.40 -13.16
N ALA A 142 -0.38 -13.15 -13.48
CA ALA A 142 0.56 -12.14 -13.95
C ALA A 142 0.89 -11.09 -12.86
N THR A 143 2.12 -10.56 -12.94
CA THR A 143 2.63 -9.47 -12.08
C THR A 143 3.49 -8.53 -12.92
N GLY A 144 3.79 -7.34 -12.38
CA GLY A 144 4.63 -6.34 -13.03
C GLY A 144 3.90 -5.49 -14.08
N GLY A 145 2.57 -5.51 -14.07
CA GLY A 145 1.74 -4.64 -14.91
C GLY A 145 1.59 -3.23 -14.32
N LEU A 146 1.78 -3.06 -13.01
CA LEU A 146 1.84 -1.75 -12.35
C LEU A 146 3.28 -1.26 -12.18
N PHE A 147 3.52 0.00 -12.49
CA PHE A 147 4.78 0.69 -12.18
C PHE A 147 4.96 0.86 -10.67
N PRO A 148 6.20 1.02 -10.17
CA PRO A 148 6.45 1.15 -8.73
C PRO A 148 5.67 2.28 -8.03
N HIS A 149 5.43 3.40 -8.72
CA HIS A 149 4.66 4.52 -8.17
C HIS A 149 3.16 4.21 -8.12
N GLU A 150 2.62 3.48 -9.10
CA GLU A 150 1.24 3.01 -9.12
C GLU A 150 0.99 1.97 -8.02
N VAL A 151 1.96 1.08 -7.78
CA VAL A 151 1.92 0.17 -6.63
C VAL A 151 1.86 0.96 -5.33
N ALA A 152 2.63 2.04 -5.18
CA ALA A 152 2.58 2.88 -3.98
C ALA A 152 1.19 3.51 -3.77
N ILE A 153 0.54 3.97 -4.85
CA ILE A 153 -0.84 4.46 -4.81
C ILE A 153 -1.80 3.35 -4.39
N VAL A 154 -1.71 2.15 -4.98
CA VAL A 154 -2.52 1.00 -4.56
C VAL A 154 -2.37 0.75 -3.07
N ARG A 155 -1.15 0.75 -2.53
CA ARG A 155 -0.91 0.55 -1.10
C ARG A 155 -1.54 1.64 -0.24
N ASP A 156 -1.44 2.88 -0.67
CA ASP A 156 -2.05 4.02 0.00
C ASP A 156 -3.57 3.88 0.10
N VAL A 157 -4.21 3.46 -0.99
CA VAL A 157 -5.65 3.16 -1.04
C VAL A 157 -6.01 2.07 -0.03
N LEU A 158 -5.25 0.97 0.05
CA LEU A 158 -5.51 -0.09 1.04
C LEU A 158 -5.39 0.41 2.49
N VAL A 159 -4.46 1.33 2.76
CA VAL A 159 -4.32 1.99 4.07
C VAL A 159 -5.50 2.90 4.36
N GLU A 160 -5.98 3.65 3.36
CA GLU A 160 -7.17 4.48 3.50
C GLU A 160 -8.41 3.63 3.80
N CYS A 161 -8.52 2.46 3.18
CA CYS A 161 -9.49 1.41 3.48
C CYS A 161 -9.23 0.66 4.79
N GLU A 162 -8.23 1.05 5.58
CA GLU A 162 -7.91 0.47 6.90
C GLU A 162 -7.68 -1.06 6.84
N GLY A 163 -7.26 -1.59 5.69
CA GLY A 163 -7.02 -3.01 5.49
C GLY A 163 -8.26 -3.88 5.31
N VAL A 164 -9.48 -3.32 5.23
CA VAL A 164 -10.70 -4.11 4.94
C VAL A 164 -10.76 -4.59 3.49
N VAL A 165 -9.88 -4.08 2.63
CA VAL A 165 -9.68 -4.51 1.25
C VAL A 165 -8.36 -5.25 1.15
N ARG A 166 -8.36 -6.40 0.49
CA ARG A 166 -7.14 -7.12 0.09
C ARG A 166 -6.92 -6.99 -1.40
N TRP A 167 -5.65 -6.80 -1.78
CA TRP A 167 -5.21 -6.68 -3.16
C TRP A 167 -4.67 -7.99 -3.71
N GLY A 168 -5.14 -8.39 -4.88
CA GLY A 168 -4.78 -9.65 -5.51
C GLY A 168 -3.35 -9.71 -6.02
N GLY A 169 -2.65 -8.58 -6.18
CA GLY A 169 -1.22 -8.55 -6.50
C GLY A 169 -0.33 -9.20 -5.43
N ASP A 170 -0.83 -9.36 -4.20
CA ASP A 170 -0.10 -10.02 -3.10
C ASP A 170 -0.30 -11.53 -3.01
N PHE A 171 -1.21 -12.11 -3.80
CA PHE A 171 -1.49 -13.54 -3.71
C PHE A 171 -0.32 -14.35 -4.26
N ARG A 172 0.26 -15.19 -3.40
CA ARG A 172 1.48 -15.96 -3.74
C ARG A 172 1.26 -16.99 -4.84
N LYS A 173 0.11 -17.66 -4.83
CA LYS A 173 -0.20 -18.76 -5.77
C LYS A 173 -0.70 -18.24 -7.11
N THR A 174 -1.59 -17.26 -7.07
CA THR A 174 -2.27 -16.72 -8.24
C THR A 174 -2.35 -15.21 -8.08
N PRO A 175 -1.29 -14.46 -8.38
CA PRO A 175 -1.35 -13.00 -8.32
C PRO A 175 -2.30 -12.45 -9.38
N LYS A 176 -2.99 -11.33 -9.07
CA LYS A 176 -3.81 -10.59 -10.03
C LYS A 176 -3.89 -9.12 -9.62
N GLU A 177 -3.06 -8.27 -10.24
CA GLU A 177 -2.89 -6.86 -9.85
C GLU A 177 -4.15 -6.00 -10.04
N GLY A 178 -5.08 -6.40 -10.90
CA GLY A 178 -6.36 -5.72 -11.06
C GLY A 178 -7.40 -6.12 -10.01
N HIS A 179 -7.17 -7.16 -9.20
CA HIS A 179 -8.18 -7.73 -8.32
C HIS A 179 -8.16 -7.11 -6.93
N PHE A 180 -9.33 -6.71 -6.44
CA PHE A 180 -9.54 -6.16 -5.10
C PHE A 180 -10.79 -6.79 -4.49
N ARG A 181 -10.68 -7.26 -3.24
CA ARG A 181 -11.79 -7.91 -2.54
C ARG A 181 -11.95 -7.39 -1.11
N ILE A 182 -13.17 -7.44 -0.59
CA ILE A 182 -13.42 -7.26 0.83
C ILE A 182 -12.82 -8.44 1.60
N ASP A 183 -12.03 -8.16 2.64
CA ASP A 183 -11.24 -9.14 3.39
C ASP A 183 -11.66 -9.28 4.86
N VAL A 184 -12.89 -8.87 5.15
CA VAL A 184 -13.53 -9.05 6.46
C VAL A 184 -14.82 -9.86 6.29
N LYS A 185 -15.35 -10.36 7.40
CA LYS A 185 -16.58 -11.16 7.40
C LYS A 185 -17.80 -10.28 7.10
N PRO A 186 -18.88 -10.85 6.56
CA PRO A 186 -20.15 -10.14 6.45
C PRO A 186 -20.58 -9.59 7.82
N GLY A 187 -21.00 -8.31 7.86
CA GLY A 187 -21.42 -7.63 9.08
C GLY A 187 -20.27 -7.14 9.99
N ASP A 188 -19.01 -7.18 9.55
CA ASP A 188 -17.90 -6.62 10.31
C ASP A 188 -18.01 -5.09 10.43
N ALA A 189 -18.05 -4.58 11.67
CA ALA A 189 -18.18 -3.16 11.96
C ALA A 189 -17.03 -2.30 11.39
N ALA A 190 -15.87 -2.90 11.10
CA ALA A 190 -14.78 -2.22 10.41
C ALA A 190 -15.17 -1.81 8.98
N LEU A 191 -15.89 -2.67 8.26
CA LEU A 191 -16.35 -2.36 6.90
C LEU A 191 -17.32 -1.17 6.92
N ASP A 192 -18.28 -1.18 7.85
CA ASP A 192 -19.24 -0.08 7.99
C ASP A 192 -18.58 1.25 8.35
N ARG A 193 -17.57 1.22 9.23
CA ARG A 193 -16.79 2.40 9.59
C ARG A 193 -16.04 2.96 8.39
N VAL A 194 -15.37 2.09 7.63
CA VAL A 194 -14.62 2.49 6.43
C VAL A 194 -15.57 3.02 5.36
N ALA A 195 -16.71 2.36 5.13
CA ALA A 195 -17.73 2.81 4.18
C ALA A 195 -18.24 4.22 4.53
N ARG A 196 -18.54 4.51 5.81
CA ARG A 196 -18.91 5.88 6.23
C ARG A 196 -17.79 6.89 6.01
N LYS A 197 -16.54 6.50 6.31
CA LYS A 197 -15.36 7.35 6.17
C LYS A 197 -15.12 7.75 4.70
N VAL A 198 -15.18 6.79 3.78
CA VAL A 198 -14.90 7.05 2.35
C VAL A 198 -16.14 7.53 1.59
N GLY A 199 -17.34 7.10 1.99
CA GLY A 199 -18.61 7.52 1.40
C GLY A 199 -18.98 8.96 1.71
N GLY A 200 -18.62 9.48 2.90
CA GLY A 200 -18.84 10.88 3.25
C GLY A 200 -18.07 11.89 2.39
N TRP A 201 -17.25 11.43 1.44
CA TRP A 201 -16.65 12.27 0.39
C TRP A 201 -17.68 12.69 -0.67
N ALA A 202 -18.65 11.84 -0.98
CA ALA A 202 -19.68 12.11 -1.99
C ALA A 202 -20.71 13.15 -1.49
N ASP A 203 -21.00 13.16 -0.18
CA ASP A 203 -22.02 14.03 0.43
C ASP A 203 -21.51 15.45 0.76
N ALA A 204 -20.19 15.70 0.65
CA ALA A 204 -19.58 16.99 0.97
C ALA A 204 -18.38 17.30 0.04
N PRO A 205 -18.63 17.77 -1.20
CA PRO A 205 -17.57 18.22 -2.09
C PRO A 205 -16.81 19.38 -1.43
N GLY A 206 -15.53 19.15 -1.11
CA GLY A 206 -14.69 20.12 -0.37
C GLY A 206 -13.93 19.54 0.82
N ARG A 207 -14.11 18.25 1.17
CA ARG A 207 -13.17 17.55 2.06
C ARG A 207 -11.80 17.46 1.40
N VAL A 208 -10.76 17.68 2.21
CA VAL A 208 -9.33 17.75 1.85
C VAL A 208 -8.97 16.63 0.89
N ALA A 209 -8.38 16.98 -0.28
CA ALA A 209 -7.83 16.05 -1.27
C ALA A 209 -7.15 14.83 -0.63
N PRO A 210 -7.18 13.64 -1.24
CA PRO A 210 -6.51 12.48 -0.68
C PRO A 210 -5.07 12.83 -0.33
N ALA A 211 -4.62 12.44 0.87
CA ALA A 211 -3.28 12.75 1.32
C ALA A 211 -2.24 12.18 0.35
N ASP A 212 -1.14 12.93 0.14
CA ASP A 212 -0.05 12.49 -0.74
C ASP A 212 0.46 11.10 -0.31
N PRO A 213 0.37 10.08 -1.19
CA PRO A 213 0.76 8.71 -0.86
C PRO A 213 2.27 8.55 -0.59
N PHE A 214 3.10 9.51 -1.02
CA PHE A 214 4.54 9.43 -0.92
C PHE A 214 5.12 10.01 0.37
N VAL A 215 4.32 10.63 1.22
CA VAL A 215 4.81 11.12 2.53
C VAL A 215 5.29 9.95 3.41
N PRO A 216 6.39 10.09 4.17
CA PRO A 216 7.02 8.96 4.86
C PRO A 216 6.08 8.17 5.78
N GLY A 217 5.20 8.85 6.51
CA GLY A 217 4.23 8.19 7.41
C GLY A 217 3.23 7.30 6.68
N ARG A 218 2.78 7.70 5.47
CA ARG A 218 1.86 6.91 4.63
C ARG A 218 2.56 5.69 4.07
N ARG A 219 3.78 5.87 3.52
CA ARG A 219 4.61 4.76 3.03
C ARG A 219 4.86 3.71 4.09
N GLN A 220 5.24 4.12 5.30
CA GLN A 220 5.47 3.19 6.40
C GLN A 220 4.20 2.45 6.83
N ALA A 221 3.04 3.12 6.84
CA ALA A 221 1.75 2.48 7.12
C ALA A 221 1.39 1.45 6.04
N ALA A 222 1.63 1.79 4.78
CA ALA A 222 1.45 0.91 3.62
C ALA A 222 2.35 -0.33 3.68
N GLU A 223 3.64 -0.17 3.98
CA GLU A 223 4.59 -1.26 4.15
C GLU A 223 4.14 -2.21 5.26
N ARG A 224 3.81 -1.68 6.45
CA ARG A 224 3.30 -2.49 7.57
C ARG A 224 2.02 -3.24 7.21
N LEU A 225 1.10 -2.62 6.47
CA LEU A 225 -0.14 -3.29 6.04
C LEU A 225 0.17 -4.41 5.04
N ALA A 226 1.04 -4.14 4.06
CA ALA A 226 1.46 -5.11 3.06
C ALA A 226 2.11 -6.34 3.71
N GLU A 227 2.99 -6.15 4.70
CA GLU A 227 3.60 -7.26 5.45
C GLU A 227 2.54 -8.14 6.13
N ARG A 228 1.56 -7.54 6.80
CA ARG A 228 0.46 -8.28 7.45
C ARG A 228 -0.40 -9.05 6.45
N GLN A 229 -0.77 -8.42 5.34
CA GLN A 229 -1.62 -9.04 4.32
C GLN A 229 -0.89 -10.18 3.60
N LYS A 230 0.39 -10.01 3.25
CA LYS A 230 1.24 -11.05 2.66
C LYS A 230 1.53 -12.20 3.61
N ALA A 231 1.56 -11.97 4.92
CA ALA A 231 1.75 -13.03 5.91
C ALA A 231 0.54 -13.97 6.01
N THR A 232 -0.64 -13.52 5.62
CA THR A 232 -1.91 -14.26 5.69
C THR A 232 -2.47 -14.62 4.31
N GLY A 233 -1.67 -14.49 3.24
CA GLY A 233 -2.07 -14.68 1.84
C GLY A 233 -1.15 -15.62 1.06
#